data_AF-A0A5T1D166-F1
#
_entry.id   AF-A0A5T1D166-F1
#
_cell.length_a   1.000
_cell.length_b   1.000
_cell.length_c   1.000
_cell.angle_alpha   90.00
_cell.angle_beta   90.00
_cell.angle_gamma   90.00
#
_symmetry.space_group_name_H-M   'P 1'
#
loop_
_entity.id
_entity.type
_entity.pdbx_description
1 polymer ?
#
loop_
_entity_poly.entity_id
_entity_poly.type
_entity_poly.pdbx_seq_one_letter_code
_entity_poly.pdbx_strand_id
1 'polypeptide(L)'
;LPLLKQYANKATIFCADSAYPILAKHNIKPDYVCMLERDDIVSKCFDNDFKEFDKGILFILASVVHKEVIEFLERNNREYMLVHRPLHFAISLNLKEFGYIGVGASVANMAYELAASLRHENIILIGQDLAYAEDGSSHPREHIYGNQGEKLRGEVYTLAYGGEKQVRTQLTWNLFRQAFEKDIFWAKEKLKINTYNCTEGGARIEGTIEKPFQEVCETLLKENLKKPFDKPKILEKNKIKNKFLQTQKLLIKNVKQSEEFIKKCQNELKKLDFELNKLELNLSTLEKIKKNLLKFFSEFKKLKLFNELTQAIYYHNECEIMYYEVLNDLEQDKKIEDFLTNQKKWWLQSFEYLNTQNQIIKETLKKYKNDDI
;
A
#
# COMPACT_ATOMS: atom_id res chain seq x y z
N LEU A 1 1.43 -18.53 21.95
CA LEU A 1 0.31 -19.27 21.32
C LEU A 1 -0.64 -19.96 22.32
N PRO A 2 -0.19 -20.80 23.28
CA PRO A 2 -1.11 -21.45 24.23
C PRO A 2 -1.98 -20.46 25.02
N LEU A 3 -1.39 -19.35 25.48
CA LEU A 3 -2.09 -18.30 26.18
C LEU A 3 -3.14 -17.59 25.29
N LEU A 4 -2.79 -17.26 24.04
CA LEU A 4 -3.74 -16.68 23.08
C LEU A 4 -4.96 -17.60 22.88
N LYS A 5 -4.73 -18.91 22.81
CA LYS A 5 -5.82 -19.90 22.69
C LYS A 5 -6.80 -19.86 23.86
N GLN A 6 -6.31 -19.65 25.09
CA GLN A 6 -7.15 -19.55 26.28
C GLN A 6 -8.05 -18.31 26.25
N TYR A 7 -7.54 -17.19 25.71
CA TYR A 7 -8.25 -15.91 25.66
C TYR A 7 -8.94 -15.63 24.32
N ALA A 8 -8.91 -16.56 23.36
CA ALA A 8 -9.35 -16.32 21.98
C ALA A 8 -10.83 -15.93 21.86
N ASN A 9 -11.69 -16.41 22.75
CA ASN A 9 -13.11 -16.05 22.77
C ASN A 9 -13.38 -14.68 23.43
N LYS A 10 -12.36 -14.06 24.03
CA LYS A 10 -12.48 -12.81 24.80
C LYS A 10 -11.90 -11.58 24.11
N ALA A 11 -11.24 -11.78 22.97
CA ALA A 11 -10.65 -10.70 22.17
C ALA A 11 -11.04 -10.87 20.70
N THR A 12 -11.18 -9.77 19.96
CA THR A 12 -11.18 -9.79 18.50
C THR A 12 -9.76 -10.10 18.01
N ILE A 13 -9.59 -11.14 17.19
CA ILE A 13 -8.28 -11.56 16.68
C ILE A 13 -8.14 -11.12 15.23
N PHE A 14 -7.20 -10.21 15.00
CA PHE A 14 -6.70 -9.84 13.68
C PHE A 14 -5.43 -10.62 13.39
N CYS A 15 -5.39 -11.29 12.24
CA CYS A 15 -4.29 -12.14 11.83
C CYS A 15 -3.64 -11.58 10.56
N ALA A 16 -2.31 -11.47 10.57
CA ALA A 16 -1.52 -11.24 9.36
C ALA A 16 -1.52 -12.49 8.47
N ASP A 17 -1.41 -12.29 7.16
CA ASP A 17 -1.39 -13.35 6.14
C ASP A 17 -0.50 -14.55 6.49
N SER A 18 0.77 -14.33 6.81
CA SER A 18 1.71 -15.42 7.12
C SER A 18 1.49 -16.08 8.48
N ALA A 19 0.78 -15.42 9.39
CA ALA A 19 0.40 -15.98 10.68
C ALA A 19 -0.81 -16.92 10.58
N TYR A 20 -1.59 -16.84 9.51
CA TYR A 20 -2.84 -17.62 9.38
C TYR A 20 -2.62 -19.14 9.41
N PRO A 21 -1.70 -19.74 8.63
CA PRO A 21 -1.40 -21.17 8.72
C PRO A 21 -0.91 -21.60 10.11
N ILE A 22 -0.13 -20.75 10.78
CA ILE A 22 0.39 -21.01 12.13
C ILE A 22 -0.77 -21.05 13.14
N LEU A 23 -1.67 -20.08 13.09
CA LEU A 23 -2.85 -20.06 13.96
C LEU A 23 -3.77 -21.27 13.73
N ALA A 24 -3.97 -21.66 12.46
CA ALA A 24 -4.74 -22.86 12.11
C ALA A 24 -4.13 -24.13 12.69
N LYS A 25 -2.80 -24.31 12.58
CA LYS A 25 -2.07 -25.45 13.17
C LYS A 25 -2.26 -25.56 14.68
N HIS A 26 -2.34 -24.43 15.38
CA HIS A 26 -2.57 -24.38 16.83
C HIS A 26 -4.06 -24.37 17.21
N ASN A 27 -4.97 -24.43 16.24
CA ASN A 27 -6.42 -24.33 16.40
C ASN A 27 -6.82 -23.07 17.19
N ILE A 28 -6.30 -21.91 16.74
CA ILE A 28 -6.65 -20.57 17.23
C ILE A 28 -7.35 -19.86 16.08
N LYS A 29 -8.67 -19.78 16.10
CA LYS A 29 -9.43 -19.19 15.01
C LYS A 29 -9.38 -17.65 15.06
N PRO A 30 -8.82 -16.96 14.04
CA PRO A 30 -8.91 -15.50 13.97
C PRO A 30 -10.32 -15.08 13.56
N ASP A 31 -10.68 -13.82 13.82
CA ASP A 31 -11.94 -13.25 13.32
C ASP A 31 -11.72 -12.58 11.95
N TYR A 32 -10.55 -11.96 11.78
CA TYR A 32 -10.14 -11.31 10.55
C TYR A 32 -8.75 -11.80 10.12
N VAL A 33 -8.57 -12.11 8.84
CA VAL A 33 -7.26 -12.34 8.24
C VAL A 33 -6.99 -11.24 7.22
N CYS A 34 -5.96 -10.44 7.43
CA CYS A 34 -5.56 -9.37 6.53
C CYS A 34 -4.49 -9.87 5.55
N MET A 35 -4.53 -9.39 4.30
CA MET A 35 -3.51 -9.69 3.29
C MET A 35 -3.22 -8.44 2.48
N LEU A 36 -1.92 -8.10 2.40
CA LEU A 36 -1.46 -6.89 1.71
C LEU A 36 -0.59 -7.21 0.49
N GLU A 37 0.11 -8.34 0.53
CA GLU A 37 1.23 -8.63 -0.36
C GLU A 37 0.81 -9.06 -1.77
N ARG A 38 1.71 -8.82 -2.73
CA ARG A 38 1.47 -9.05 -4.16
C ARG A 38 2.35 -10.14 -4.76
N ASP A 39 3.04 -10.90 -3.92
CA ASP A 39 4.00 -11.91 -4.35
C ASP A 39 3.46 -13.33 -4.25
N ASP A 40 4.14 -14.23 -4.98
CA ASP A 40 3.78 -15.64 -5.08
C ASP A 40 4.02 -16.43 -3.79
N ILE A 41 4.91 -15.98 -2.90
CA ILE A 41 5.32 -16.75 -1.71
C ILE A 41 4.27 -16.56 -0.62
N VAL A 42 3.93 -15.31 -0.30
CA VAL A 42 2.92 -15.00 0.72
C VAL A 42 1.53 -15.48 0.28
N SER A 43 1.24 -15.50 -1.02
CA SER A 43 -0.02 -16.03 -1.53
C SER A 43 -0.26 -17.50 -1.15
N LYS A 44 0.80 -18.31 -1.02
CA LYS A 44 0.71 -19.73 -0.61
C LYS A 44 0.27 -19.92 0.84
N CYS A 45 0.27 -18.88 1.67
CA CYS A 45 -0.37 -18.92 2.99
C CYS A 45 -1.88 -19.23 2.90
N PHE A 46 -2.49 -19.05 1.74
CA PHE A 46 -3.91 -19.31 1.50
C PHE A 46 -4.17 -20.61 0.73
N ASP A 47 -3.13 -21.26 0.17
CA ASP A 47 -3.22 -22.54 -0.55
C ASP A 47 -3.29 -23.73 0.43
N ASN A 48 -4.39 -23.81 1.14
CA ASN A 48 -4.71 -24.85 2.11
C ASN A 48 -6.23 -25.06 2.12
N ASP A 49 -6.72 -26.08 2.85
CA ASP A 49 -8.15 -26.30 3.10
C ASP A 49 -8.33 -26.68 4.57
N PHE A 50 -8.60 -25.68 5.42
CA PHE A 50 -8.82 -25.88 6.86
C PHE A 50 -10.31 -26.15 7.19
N LYS A 51 -11.18 -26.23 6.18
CA LYS A 51 -12.59 -26.66 6.30
C LYS A 51 -13.37 -25.86 7.35
N GLU A 52 -13.90 -26.54 8.38
CA GLU A 52 -14.72 -25.95 9.44
C GLU A 52 -13.99 -24.85 10.21
N PHE A 53 -12.65 -24.88 10.25
CA PHE A 53 -11.86 -23.82 10.90
C PHE A 53 -12.12 -22.46 10.25
N ASP A 54 -12.33 -22.41 8.93
CA ASP A 54 -12.48 -21.18 8.16
C ASP A 54 -13.85 -20.52 8.35
N LYS A 55 -14.83 -21.26 8.90
CA LYS A 55 -16.19 -20.74 9.08
C LYS A 55 -16.21 -19.58 10.07
N GLY A 56 -16.69 -18.44 9.56
CA GLY A 56 -16.83 -17.21 10.32
C GLY A 56 -15.58 -16.32 10.32
N ILE A 57 -14.51 -16.72 9.65
CA ILE A 57 -13.36 -15.84 9.38
C ILE A 57 -13.73 -14.92 8.21
N LEU A 58 -13.48 -13.62 8.34
CA LEU A 58 -13.54 -12.69 7.21
C LEU A 58 -12.13 -12.35 6.74
N PHE A 59 -11.82 -12.73 5.50
CA PHE A 59 -10.56 -12.38 4.85
C PHE A 59 -10.66 -10.96 4.26
N ILE A 60 -9.75 -10.06 4.65
CA ILE A 60 -9.74 -8.66 4.22
C ILE A 60 -8.49 -8.43 3.39
N LEU A 61 -8.67 -8.38 2.07
CA LEU A 61 -7.56 -8.34 1.12
C LEU A 61 -7.43 -6.96 0.51
N ALA A 62 -6.22 -6.44 0.40
CA ALA A 62 -5.98 -5.30 -0.46
C ALA A 62 -6.37 -5.63 -1.91
N SER A 63 -6.97 -4.70 -2.64
CA SER A 63 -7.46 -4.92 -4.02
C SER A 63 -6.36 -5.16 -5.07
N VAL A 64 -5.11 -5.24 -4.63
CA VAL A 64 -3.89 -5.36 -5.42
C VAL A 64 -3.09 -6.61 -5.05
N VAL A 65 -3.63 -7.47 -4.18
CA VAL A 65 -2.99 -8.73 -3.78
C VAL A 65 -2.76 -9.65 -4.97
N HIS A 66 -1.91 -10.65 -4.77
CA HIS A 66 -1.70 -11.67 -5.80
C HIS A 66 -3.03 -12.38 -6.17
N LYS A 67 -3.31 -12.53 -7.47
CA LYS A 67 -4.59 -13.04 -7.97
C LYS A 67 -4.96 -14.43 -7.42
N GLU A 68 -3.96 -15.28 -7.20
CA GLU A 68 -4.16 -16.64 -6.70
C GLU A 68 -4.79 -16.66 -5.31
N VAL A 69 -4.60 -15.61 -4.49
CA VAL A 69 -5.24 -15.53 -3.18
C VAL A 69 -6.76 -15.58 -3.33
N ILE A 70 -7.31 -14.86 -4.32
CA ILE A 70 -8.76 -14.89 -4.59
C ILE A 70 -9.17 -16.30 -5.03
N GLU A 71 -8.41 -16.92 -5.94
CA GLU A 71 -8.67 -18.28 -6.43
C GLU A 71 -8.67 -19.31 -5.28
N PHE A 72 -7.71 -19.23 -4.36
CA PHE A 72 -7.62 -20.12 -3.20
C PHE A 72 -8.77 -19.94 -2.21
N LEU A 73 -9.20 -18.69 -1.97
CA LEU A 73 -10.33 -18.42 -1.09
C LEU A 73 -11.64 -18.92 -1.71
N GLU A 74 -11.88 -18.65 -2.99
CA GLU A 74 -13.08 -19.09 -3.71
C GLU A 74 -13.16 -20.62 -3.83
N ARG A 75 -12.03 -21.29 -4.09
CA ARG A 75 -11.94 -22.76 -4.16
C ARG A 75 -12.52 -23.44 -2.91
N ASN A 76 -12.40 -22.80 -1.74
CA ASN A 76 -12.85 -23.35 -0.47
C ASN A 76 -14.09 -22.62 0.10
N ASN A 77 -14.76 -21.78 -0.69
CA ASN A 77 -15.90 -20.96 -0.26
C ASN A 77 -15.60 -20.09 0.97
N ARG A 78 -14.36 -19.56 1.07
CA ARG A 78 -13.97 -18.65 2.15
C ARG A 78 -14.53 -17.26 1.88
N GLU A 79 -15.01 -16.63 2.94
CA GLU A 79 -15.63 -15.32 2.85
C GLU A 79 -14.56 -14.24 2.86
N TYR A 80 -14.54 -13.40 1.83
CA TYR A 80 -13.56 -12.34 1.71
C TYR A 80 -14.18 -11.02 1.27
N MET A 81 -13.48 -9.93 1.53
CA MET A 81 -13.75 -8.62 0.96
C MET A 81 -12.47 -8.01 0.39
N LEU A 82 -12.60 -7.31 -0.72
CA LEU A 82 -11.54 -6.49 -1.27
C LEU A 82 -11.67 -5.06 -0.74
N VAL A 83 -10.58 -4.54 -0.18
CA VAL A 83 -10.46 -3.15 0.25
C VAL A 83 -9.44 -2.43 -0.61
N HIS A 84 -9.67 -1.15 -0.89
CA HIS A 84 -8.66 -0.38 -1.60
C HIS A 84 -7.55 0.03 -0.64
N ARG A 85 -6.32 0.04 -1.13
CA ARG A 85 -5.28 0.86 -0.51
C ARG A 85 -5.52 2.33 -0.89
N PRO A 86 -5.17 3.31 -0.03
CA PRO A 86 -5.29 4.73 -0.34
C PRO A 86 -4.20 5.21 -1.32
N LEU A 87 -4.03 4.46 -2.42
CA LEU A 87 -3.19 4.82 -3.54
C LEU A 87 -3.95 5.83 -4.42
N HIS A 88 -3.23 6.74 -5.06
CA HIS A 88 -3.83 7.85 -5.80
C HIS A 88 -4.82 7.41 -6.90
N PHE A 89 -4.49 6.37 -7.67
CA PHE A 89 -5.39 5.77 -8.65
C PHE A 89 -6.66 5.26 -7.98
N ALA A 90 -6.54 4.47 -6.92
CA ALA A 90 -7.69 3.91 -6.21
C ALA A 90 -8.57 5.01 -5.57
N ILE A 91 -7.97 6.06 -5.02
CA ILE A 91 -8.68 7.23 -4.50
C ILE A 91 -9.41 7.96 -5.63
N SER A 92 -8.79 8.07 -6.81
CA SER A 92 -9.39 8.76 -7.95
C SER A 92 -10.69 8.11 -8.44
N LEU A 93 -10.87 6.80 -8.19
CA LEU A 93 -12.10 6.07 -8.50
C LEU A 93 -13.27 6.43 -7.56
N ASN A 94 -12.98 7.02 -6.39
CA ASN A 94 -13.97 7.46 -5.40
C ASN A 94 -14.95 6.34 -4.97
N LEU A 95 -14.41 5.14 -4.75
CA LEU A 95 -15.15 3.93 -4.38
C LEU A 95 -15.17 3.72 -2.85
N LYS A 96 -15.74 4.69 -2.13
CA LYS A 96 -15.69 4.77 -0.66
C LYS A 96 -16.39 3.62 0.06
N GLU A 97 -17.33 2.95 -0.59
CA GLU A 97 -18.15 1.89 0.00
C GLU A 97 -17.37 0.60 0.27
N PHE A 98 -16.24 0.40 -0.42
CA PHE A 98 -15.36 -0.75 -0.22
C PHE A 98 -14.23 -0.46 0.77
N GLY A 99 -14.15 0.76 1.29
CA GLY A 99 -13.15 1.18 2.26
C GLY A 99 -11.77 1.45 1.65
N TYR A 100 -11.00 2.27 2.37
CA TYR A 100 -9.59 2.54 2.09
C TYR A 100 -8.79 2.21 3.35
N ILE A 101 -7.99 1.14 3.31
CA ILE A 101 -7.17 0.65 4.43
C ILE A 101 -5.84 0.15 3.86
N GLY A 102 -4.78 0.14 4.67
CA GLY A 102 -3.45 -0.32 4.28
C GLY A 102 -2.56 0.85 3.85
N VAL A 103 -2.62 1.97 4.59
CA VAL A 103 -1.67 3.09 4.44
C VAL A 103 -0.25 2.60 4.75
N GLY A 104 -0.10 1.80 5.80
CA GLY A 104 1.17 1.26 6.26
C GLY A 104 1.84 0.32 5.26
N ALA A 105 3.12 0.04 5.51
CA ALA A 105 3.97 -0.71 4.58
C ALA A 105 3.95 -2.23 4.82
N SER A 106 3.25 -2.72 5.85
CA SER A 106 3.07 -4.15 6.16
C SER A 106 1.62 -4.51 6.41
N VAL A 107 1.30 -5.81 6.28
CA VAL A 107 -0.02 -6.36 6.63
C VAL A 107 -0.39 -6.14 8.10
N ALA A 108 0.60 -6.12 9.01
CA ALA A 108 0.37 -5.85 10.42
C ALA A 108 -0.03 -4.39 10.67
N ASN A 109 0.54 -3.44 9.92
CA ASN A 109 0.07 -2.05 9.95
C ASN A 109 -1.37 -1.94 9.44
N MET A 110 -1.72 -2.67 8.37
CA MET A 110 -3.10 -2.73 7.86
C MET A 110 -4.08 -3.29 8.91
N ALA A 111 -3.69 -4.36 9.62
CA ALA A 111 -4.50 -4.94 10.69
C ALA A 111 -4.72 -3.96 11.84
N TYR A 112 -3.70 -3.19 12.22
CA TYR A 112 -3.82 -2.15 13.24
C TYR A 112 -4.74 -1.01 12.80
N GLU A 113 -4.58 -0.52 11.57
CA GLU A 113 -5.45 0.51 10.99
C GLU A 113 -6.92 0.07 10.99
N LEU A 114 -7.17 -1.20 10.63
CA LEU A 114 -8.50 -1.79 10.68
C LEU A 114 -9.04 -1.87 12.12
N ALA A 115 -8.25 -2.37 13.07
CA ALA A 115 -8.65 -2.47 14.48
C ALA A 115 -9.04 -1.10 15.06
N ALA A 116 -8.24 -0.06 14.76
CA ALA A 116 -8.51 1.32 15.17
C ALA A 116 -9.74 1.92 14.46
N SER A 117 -9.94 1.59 13.18
CA SER A 117 -11.11 2.01 12.40
C SER A 117 -12.41 1.40 12.93
N LEU A 118 -12.33 0.16 13.43
CA LEU A 118 -13.41 -0.54 14.13
C LEU A 118 -13.62 -0.07 15.58
N ARG A 119 -12.86 0.93 16.05
CA ARG A 119 -13.01 1.57 17.37
C ARG A 119 -12.77 0.63 18.56
N HIS A 120 -11.85 -0.32 18.43
CA HIS A 120 -11.39 -1.09 19.59
C HIS A 120 -10.69 -0.15 20.57
N GLU A 121 -11.17 -0.09 21.82
CA GLU A 121 -10.63 0.80 22.85
C GLU A 121 -9.19 0.42 23.27
N ASN A 122 -8.88 -0.88 23.19
CA ASN A 122 -7.57 -1.44 23.51
C ASN A 122 -7.12 -2.34 22.35
N ILE A 123 -5.92 -2.09 21.83
CA ILE A 123 -5.27 -2.90 20.79
C ILE A 123 -4.02 -3.53 21.39
N ILE A 124 -3.86 -4.84 21.21
CA ILE A 124 -2.76 -5.62 21.80
C ILE A 124 -1.91 -6.20 20.67
N LEU A 125 -0.65 -5.81 20.60
CA LEU A 125 0.31 -6.32 19.63
C LEU A 125 1.05 -7.53 20.22
N ILE A 126 0.96 -8.68 19.55
CA ILE A 126 1.69 -9.91 19.90
C ILE A 126 2.39 -10.47 18.66
N GLY A 127 3.62 -10.95 18.84
CA GLY A 127 4.42 -11.47 17.72
C GLY A 127 4.80 -10.41 16.70
N GLN A 128 4.84 -9.14 17.12
CA GLN A 128 5.28 -8.02 16.30
C GLN A 128 6.72 -7.67 16.67
N ASP A 129 7.65 -8.59 16.38
CA ASP A 129 9.03 -8.48 16.85
C ASP A 129 9.75 -7.26 16.24
N LEU A 130 9.65 -7.08 14.91
CA LEU A 130 10.34 -6.01 14.16
C LEU A 130 11.85 -5.95 14.43
N ALA A 131 12.43 -7.08 14.83
CA ALA A 131 13.80 -7.28 15.21
C ALA A 131 14.18 -8.75 14.99
N TYR A 132 15.48 -9.01 14.87
CA TYR A 132 16.00 -10.37 14.87
C TYR A 132 16.01 -10.91 16.31
N ALA A 133 15.76 -12.20 16.46
CA ALA A 133 16.00 -12.90 17.71
C ALA A 133 17.51 -12.95 18.05
N GLU A 134 17.85 -13.31 19.29
CA GLU A 134 19.25 -13.42 19.74
C GLU A 134 20.06 -14.44 18.91
N ASP A 135 19.41 -15.49 18.41
CA ASP A 135 20.03 -16.49 17.53
C ASP A 135 20.15 -16.04 16.06
N GLY A 136 19.73 -14.80 15.76
CA GLY A 136 19.75 -14.21 14.42
C GLY A 136 18.59 -14.62 13.53
N SER A 137 17.65 -15.44 14.02
CA SER A 137 16.44 -15.78 13.26
C SER A 137 15.54 -14.56 13.09
N SER A 138 14.87 -14.47 11.94
CA SER A 138 13.97 -13.36 11.60
C SER A 138 12.48 -13.69 11.78
N HIS A 139 12.16 -14.98 11.80
CA HIS A 139 10.80 -15.50 11.83
C HIS A 139 10.76 -16.80 12.62
N PRO A 140 9.59 -17.20 13.16
CA PRO A 140 9.43 -18.54 13.72
C PRO A 140 9.76 -19.62 12.68
N ARG A 141 10.26 -20.78 13.12
CA ARG A 141 10.61 -21.92 12.23
C ARG A 141 9.46 -22.37 11.31
N GLU A 142 8.22 -22.11 11.72
CA GLU A 142 7.01 -22.48 11.00
C GLU A 142 6.57 -21.45 9.95
N HIS A 143 7.27 -20.32 9.83
CA HIS A 143 6.98 -19.28 8.86
C HIS A 143 7.30 -19.75 7.43
N ILE A 144 6.64 -19.16 6.43
CA ILE A 144 6.79 -19.52 5.01
C ILE A 144 8.22 -19.34 4.48
N TYR A 145 9.00 -18.43 5.05
CA TYR A 145 10.42 -18.26 4.71
C TYR A 145 11.36 -19.22 5.46
N GLY A 146 10.82 -20.02 6.39
CA GLY A 146 11.55 -21.02 7.17
C GLY A 146 12.87 -20.48 7.77
N ASN A 147 13.93 -21.28 7.68
CA ASN A 147 15.28 -20.92 8.15
C ASN A 147 16.05 -20.01 7.17
N GLN A 148 15.54 -19.76 5.96
CA GLN A 148 16.23 -18.90 4.99
C GLN A 148 16.18 -17.42 5.40
N GLY A 149 15.16 -17.06 6.18
CA GLY A 149 14.92 -15.70 6.64
C GLY A 149 14.60 -14.73 5.51
N GLU A 150 14.27 -13.49 5.86
CA GLU A 150 14.20 -12.42 4.87
C GLU A 150 15.58 -11.97 4.42
N LYS A 151 15.70 -11.58 3.14
CA LYS A 151 16.93 -10.95 2.63
C LYS A 151 17.23 -9.70 3.44
N LEU A 152 18.39 -9.66 4.10
CA LEU A 152 18.89 -8.50 4.85
C LEU A 152 18.85 -7.23 3.98
N ARG A 153 18.12 -6.21 4.44
CA ARG A 153 18.04 -4.89 3.79
C ARG A 153 18.48 -3.77 4.73
N GLY A 154 19.80 -3.55 4.78
CA GLY A 154 20.43 -2.52 5.62
C GLY A 154 20.29 -2.85 7.10
N GLU A 155 21.38 -3.29 7.70
CA GLU A 155 21.40 -3.59 9.14
C GLU A 155 21.42 -2.30 9.95
N VAL A 156 20.53 -2.22 10.93
CA VAL A 156 20.43 -1.11 11.88
C VAL A 156 20.05 -1.64 13.27
N TYR A 157 20.20 -0.81 14.29
CA TYR A 157 19.79 -1.13 15.66
C TYR A 157 18.72 -0.15 16.12
N THR A 158 17.82 -0.61 16.98
CA THR A 158 16.80 0.22 17.62
C THR A 158 16.59 -0.21 19.06
N LEU A 159 15.89 0.60 19.86
CA LEU A 159 15.61 0.27 21.25
C LEU A 159 14.80 -1.03 21.33
N ALA A 160 15.24 -1.91 22.22
CA ALA A 160 14.51 -3.13 22.59
C ALA A 160 13.28 -2.75 23.42
N TYR A 161 12.31 -3.66 23.46
CA TYR A 161 11.26 -3.64 24.48
C TYR A 161 11.85 -3.37 25.88
N GLY A 162 11.22 -2.49 26.66
CA GLY A 162 11.70 -2.00 27.95
C GLY A 162 12.58 -0.76 27.87
N GLY A 163 13.08 -0.40 26.69
CA GLY A 163 13.74 0.90 26.44
C GLY A 163 15.19 1.03 26.92
N GLU A 164 15.79 -0.01 27.49
CA GLU A 164 17.16 0.04 28.03
C GLU A 164 18.22 -0.55 27.08
N LYS A 165 17.84 -1.57 26.31
CA LYS A 165 18.76 -2.31 25.43
C LYS A 165 18.54 -1.94 23.96
N GLN A 166 19.43 -2.40 23.10
CA GLN A 166 19.28 -2.32 21.65
C GLN A 166 19.01 -3.72 21.09
N VAL A 167 18.19 -3.80 20.05
CA VAL A 167 17.96 -5.01 19.24
C VAL A 167 18.35 -4.75 17.79
N ARG A 168 18.85 -5.79 17.15
CA ARG A 168 19.19 -5.77 15.72
C ARG A 168 17.91 -5.79 14.90
N THR A 169 17.81 -4.93 13.90
CA THR A 169 16.69 -4.86 12.96
C THR A 169 17.18 -4.50 11.55
N GLN A 170 16.27 -4.34 10.60
CA GLN A 170 16.58 -3.91 9.24
C GLN A 170 15.73 -2.70 8.84
N LEU A 171 16.14 -1.99 7.80
CA LEU A 171 15.50 -0.75 7.37
C LEU A 171 13.99 -0.94 7.13
N THR A 172 13.59 -2.02 6.46
CA THR A 172 12.18 -2.33 6.17
C THR A 172 11.35 -2.46 7.45
N TRP A 173 11.83 -3.21 8.44
CA TRP A 173 11.11 -3.40 9.70
C TRP A 173 11.08 -2.12 10.54
N ASN A 174 12.14 -1.32 10.49
CA ASN A 174 12.13 -0.01 11.13
C ASN A 174 11.11 0.95 10.49
N LEU A 175 10.89 0.87 9.17
CA LEU A 175 9.81 1.60 8.50
C LEU A 175 8.43 1.11 8.99
N PHE A 176 8.25 -0.20 9.18
CA PHE A 176 6.99 -0.75 9.73
C PHE A 176 6.76 -0.27 11.17
N ARG A 177 7.81 -0.22 11.98
CA ARG A 177 7.83 0.29 13.36
C ARG A 177 7.41 1.76 13.40
N GLN A 178 8.03 2.61 12.59
CA GLN A 178 7.69 4.04 12.51
C GLN A 178 6.26 4.28 12.00
N ALA A 179 5.76 3.42 11.10
CA ALA A 179 4.36 3.47 10.67
C ALA A 179 3.40 3.18 11.84
N PHE A 180 3.69 2.18 12.68
CA PHE A 180 2.96 1.94 13.92
C PHE A 180 3.01 3.15 14.84
N GLU A 181 4.19 3.68 15.16
CA GLU A 181 4.35 4.81 16.10
C GLU A 181 3.49 6.01 15.70
N LYS A 182 3.49 6.35 14.40
CA LYS A 182 2.65 7.41 13.84
C LYS A 182 1.16 7.09 13.99
N ASP A 183 0.72 5.87 13.65
CA ASP A 183 -0.69 5.49 13.72
C ASP A 183 -1.19 5.36 15.18
N ILE A 184 -0.34 4.86 16.08
CA ILE A 184 -0.61 4.76 17.53
C ILE A 184 -0.79 6.15 18.14
N PHE A 185 0.07 7.10 17.79
CA PHE A 185 -0.09 8.49 18.21
C PHE A 185 -1.47 9.03 17.83
N TRP A 186 -1.87 8.88 16.56
CA TRP A 186 -3.17 9.38 16.11
C TRP A 186 -4.35 8.61 16.70
N ALA A 187 -4.25 7.29 16.84
CA ALA A 187 -5.29 6.47 17.47
C ALA A 187 -5.50 6.88 18.94
N LYS A 188 -4.43 7.13 19.68
CA LYS A 188 -4.51 7.64 21.05
C LYS A 188 -5.11 9.04 21.09
N GLU A 189 -4.58 9.98 20.31
CA GLU A 189 -4.98 11.38 20.40
C GLU A 189 -6.40 11.63 19.90
N LYS A 190 -6.78 11.02 18.77
CA LYS A 190 -8.05 11.26 18.08
C LYS A 190 -9.15 10.28 18.44
N LEU A 191 -8.80 9.04 18.77
CA LEU A 191 -9.78 7.96 19.01
C LEU A 191 -9.80 7.47 20.45
N LYS A 192 -8.87 7.94 21.30
CA LYS A 192 -8.72 7.52 22.71
C LYS A 192 -8.47 6.02 22.85
N ILE A 193 -7.74 5.44 21.89
CA ILE A 193 -7.37 4.03 21.87
C ILE A 193 -6.04 3.83 22.58
N ASN A 194 -5.97 2.85 23.47
CA ASN A 194 -4.72 2.40 24.08
C ASN A 194 -4.11 1.28 23.24
N THR A 195 -2.80 1.34 22.99
CA THR A 195 -2.09 0.25 22.31
C THR A 195 -1.07 -0.36 23.25
N TYR A 196 -1.07 -1.68 23.37
CA TYR A 196 -0.15 -2.45 24.18
C TYR A 196 0.84 -3.18 23.27
N ASN A 197 2.13 -3.09 23.57
CA ASN A 197 3.13 -3.98 23.01
C ASN A 197 3.35 -5.11 24.01
N CYS A 198 3.08 -6.34 23.60
CA CYS A 198 3.26 -7.54 24.42
C CYS A 198 4.32 -8.48 23.83
N THR A 199 5.21 -7.95 22.99
CA THR A 199 6.29 -8.71 22.33
C THR A 199 7.63 -8.39 23.00
N GLU A 200 7.92 -9.07 24.10
CA GLU A 200 9.05 -8.77 25.00
C GLU A 200 10.43 -8.97 24.35
N GLY A 201 10.54 -9.85 23.35
CA GLY A 201 11.78 -10.08 22.60
C GLY A 201 12.00 -9.13 21.42
N GLY A 202 11.05 -8.23 21.16
CA GLY A 202 11.03 -7.38 19.98
C GLY A 202 11.62 -5.98 20.18
N ALA A 203 11.50 -5.17 19.14
CA ALA A 203 11.77 -3.74 19.17
C ALA A 203 10.70 -2.99 19.98
N ARG A 204 11.13 -1.93 20.65
CA ARG A 204 10.24 -0.93 21.23
C ARG A 204 9.48 -0.20 20.13
N ILE A 205 8.17 -0.14 20.28
CA ILE A 205 7.27 0.65 19.43
C ILE A 205 6.82 1.83 20.27
N GLU A 206 7.32 3.02 19.97
CA GLU A 206 7.01 4.23 20.74
C GLU A 206 5.51 4.55 20.75
N GLY A 207 5.02 5.07 21.87
CA GLY A 207 3.59 5.34 22.10
C GLY A 207 2.77 4.13 22.57
N THR A 208 3.33 2.91 22.56
CA THR A 208 2.69 1.74 23.18
C THR A 208 2.89 1.69 24.70
N ILE A 209 2.01 0.95 25.37
CA ILE A 209 2.18 0.51 26.75
C ILE A 209 2.82 -0.88 26.71
N GLU A 210 4.06 -0.99 27.17
CA GLU A 210 4.78 -2.26 27.24
C GLU A 210 4.34 -3.05 28.48
N LYS A 211 3.69 -4.20 28.27
CA LYS A 211 3.28 -5.13 29.34
C LYS A 211 3.34 -6.59 28.87
N PRO A 212 3.63 -7.57 29.76
CA PRO A 212 3.52 -8.98 29.42
C PRO A 212 2.13 -9.34 28.91
N PHE A 213 2.04 -10.21 27.90
CA PHE A 213 0.75 -10.58 27.29
C PHE A 213 -0.23 -11.16 28.31
N GLN A 214 0.28 -11.91 29.29
CA GLN A 214 -0.53 -12.48 30.36
C GLN A 214 -1.20 -11.42 31.23
N GLU A 215 -0.46 -10.40 31.68
CA GLU A 215 -1.00 -9.34 32.52
C GLU A 215 -2.11 -8.56 31.79
N VAL A 216 -1.90 -8.28 30.50
CA VAL A 216 -2.90 -7.59 29.67
C VAL A 216 -4.15 -8.44 29.49
N CYS A 217 -4.00 -9.75 29.24
CA CYS A 217 -5.12 -10.69 29.17
C CYS A 217 -5.94 -10.70 30.46
N GLU A 218 -5.29 -10.84 31.61
CA GLU A 218 -5.95 -10.90 32.92
C GLU A 218 -6.65 -9.57 33.28
N THR A 219 -6.07 -8.45 32.86
CA THR A 219 -6.59 -7.11 33.17
C THR A 219 -7.76 -6.71 32.27
N LEU A 220 -7.66 -6.99 30.95
CA LEU A 220 -8.60 -6.47 29.95
C LEU A 220 -9.61 -7.51 29.45
N LEU A 221 -9.19 -8.78 29.31
CA LEU A 221 -9.97 -9.81 28.62
C LEU A 221 -10.80 -10.64 29.62
N LYS A 222 -11.77 -9.99 30.27
CA LYS A 222 -12.58 -10.61 31.33
C LYS A 222 -13.79 -11.37 30.79
N GLU A 223 -14.41 -10.84 29.75
CA GLU A 223 -15.70 -11.32 29.22
C GLU A 223 -15.54 -12.07 27.90
N ASN A 224 -16.45 -13.01 27.64
CA ASN A 224 -16.53 -13.68 26.34
C ASN A 224 -17.28 -12.79 25.34
N LEU A 225 -16.73 -12.66 24.14
CA LEU A 225 -17.38 -11.97 23.03
C LEU A 225 -18.35 -12.91 22.31
N LYS A 226 -19.46 -12.34 21.83
CA LYS A 226 -20.40 -13.05 20.97
C LYS A 226 -19.83 -13.12 19.54
N LYS A 227 -19.22 -14.25 19.21
CA LYS A 227 -18.64 -14.54 17.89
C LYS A 227 -19.50 -15.54 17.09
N PRO A 228 -19.45 -15.55 15.75
CA PRO A 228 -18.73 -14.60 14.88
C PRO A 228 -19.38 -13.21 14.89
N PHE A 229 -18.62 -12.18 14.53
CA PHE A 229 -19.12 -10.81 14.42
C PHE A 229 -19.99 -10.61 13.16
N ASP A 230 -20.86 -9.60 13.21
CA ASP A 230 -21.65 -9.20 12.06
C ASP A 230 -20.74 -8.74 10.91
N LYS A 231 -21.11 -9.16 9.70
CA LYS A 231 -20.33 -8.84 8.50
C LYS A 231 -20.77 -7.51 7.89
N PRO A 232 -19.89 -6.84 7.14
CA PRO A 232 -20.28 -5.69 6.32
C PRO A 232 -21.45 -6.03 5.41
N LYS A 233 -22.39 -5.10 5.26
CA LYS A 233 -23.55 -5.28 4.38
C LYS A 233 -23.10 -5.26 2.93
N ILE A 234 -23.54 -6.26 2.17
CA ILE A 234 -23.37 -6.28 0.71
C ILE A 234 -24.24 -5.16 0.11
N LEU A 235 -23.67 -4.43 -0.85
CA LEU A 235 -24.40 -3.40 -1.59
C LEU A 235 -25.55 -4.03 -2.39
N GLU A 236 -26.67 -3.32 -2.47
CA GLU A 236 -27.77 -3.70 -3.36
C GLU A 236 -27.30 -3.77 -4.81
N LYS A 237 -27.78 -4.78 -5.58
CA LYS A 237 -27.38 -4.99 -6.98
C LYS A 237 -27.47 -3.73 -7.84
N ASN A 238 -28.53 -2.93 -7.68
CA ASN A 238 -28.70 -1.67 -8.43
C ASN A 238 -27.62 -0.63 -8.09
N LYS A 239 -27.20 -0.55 -6.82
CA LYS A 239 -26.11 0.35 -6.38
C LYS A 239 -24.77 -0.11 -6.99
N ILE A 240 -24.52 -1.41 -7.02
CA ILE A 240 -23.31 -1.98 -7.66
C ILE A 240 -23.29 -1.64 -9.15
N LYS A 241 -24.37 -1.91 -9.89
CA LYS A 241 -24.48 -1.58 -11.33
C LYS A 241 -24.27 -0.10 -11.62
N ASN A 242 -24.89 0.77 -10.83
CA ASN A 242 -24.72 2.22 -10.97
C ASN A 242 -23.27 2.65 -10.75
N LYS A 243 -22.60 2.12 -9.73
CA LYS A 243 -21.18 2.42 -9.45
C LYS A 243 -20.28 1.92 -10.55
N PHE A 244 -20.48 0.71 -11.02
CA PHE A 244 -19.70 0.16 -12.11
C PHE A 244 -19.79 1.03 -13.36
N LEU A 245 -21.00 1.44 -13.77
CA LEU A 245 -21.19 2.35 -14.90
C LEU A 245 -20.53 3.72 -14.69
N GLN A 246 -20.61 4.28 -13.48
CA GLN A 246 -19.93 5.53 -13.14
C GLN A 246 -18.41 5.41 -13.23
N THR A 247 -17.84 4.31 -12.73
CA THR A 247 -16.40 4.01 -12.82
C THR A 247 -15.97 3.86 -14.27
N GLN A 248 -16.74 3.13 -15.10
CA GLN A 248 -16.44 3.01 -16.53
C GLN A 248 -16.42 4.38 -17.22
N LYS A 249 -17.45 5.22 -16.99
CA LYS A 249 -17.51 6.59 -17.54
C LYS A 249 -16.33 7.44 -17.12
N LEU A 250 -15.93 7.35 -15.84
CA LEU A 250 -14.77 8.07 -15.31
C LEU A 250 -13.48 7.62 -16.00
N LEU A 251 -13.25 6.31 -16.11
CA LEU A 251 -12.06 5.76 -16.77
C LEU A 251 -11.98 6.17 -18.24
N ILE A 252 -13.09 6.06 -18.99
CA ILE A 252 -13.16 6.49 -20.40
C ILE A 252 -12.81 7.97 -20.55
N LYS A 253 -13.44 8.83 -19.73
CA LYS A 253 -13.17 10.28 -19.74
C LYS A 253 -11.69 10.57 -19.56
N ASN A 254 -11.06 9.89 -18.62
CA ASN A 254 -9.71 10.21 -18.24
C ASN A 254 -8.65 9.62 -19.19
N VAL A 255 -8.92 8.46 -19.79
CA VAL A 255 -8.14 7.94 -20.91
C VAL A 255 -8.14 8.95 -22.05
N LYS A 256 -9.32 9.48 -22.42
CA LYS A 256 -9.43 10.52 -23.45
C LYS A 256 -8.62 11.77 -23.10
N GLN A 257 -8.73 12.26 -21.86
CA GLN A 257 -7.95 13.40 -21.38
C GLN A 257 -6.43 13.15 -21.49
N SER A 258 -5.98 11.96 -21.14
CA SER A 258 -4.57 11.56 -21.23
C SER A 258 -4.09 11.53 -22.69
N GLU A 259 -4.86 10.96 -23.61
CA GLU A 259 -4.51 10.92 -25.03
C GLU A 259 -4.45 12.31 -25.66
N GLU A 260 -5.40 13.18 -25.32
CA GLU A 260 -5.39 14.59 -25.75
C GLU A 260 -4.16 15.34 -25.21
N PHE A 261 -3.80 15.10 -23.94
CA PHE A 261 -2.62 15.68 -23.31
C PHE A 261 -1.32 15.20 -23.97
N ILE A 262 -1.17 13.89 -24.19
CA ILE A 262 -0.01 13.31 -24.90
C ILE A 262 0.13 13.94 -26.29
N LYS A 263 -0.96 14.01 -27.07
CA LYS A 263 -0.94 14.61 -28.41
C LYS A 263 -0.51 16.08 -28.38
N LYS A 264 -1.01 16.85 -27.39
CA LYS A 264 -0.63 18.24 -27.17
C LYS A 264 0.88 18.38 -26.91
N CYS A 265 1.44 17.56 -26.03
CA CYS A 265 2.87 17.60 -25.71
C CYS A 265 3.74 17.13 -26.89
N GLN A 266 3.34 16.06 -27.59
CA GLN A 266 4.05 15.56 -28.78
C GLN A 266 4.15 16.61 -29.89
N ASN A 267 3.12 17.44 -30.09
CA ASN A 267 3.18 18.53 -31.06
C ASN A 267 4.23 19.58 -30.70
N GLU A 268 4.46 19.83 -29.41
CA GLU A 268 5.52 20.75 -28.98
C GLU A 268 6.91 20.11 -29.11
N LEU A 269 7.05 18.83 -28.79
CA LEU A 269 8.31 18.10 -29.03
C LEU A 269 8.68 18.03 -30.52
N LYS A 270 7.71 17.95 -31.44
CA LYS A 270 8.00 18.03 -32.88
C LYS A 270 8.60 19.38 -33.29
N LYS A 271 8.18 20.48 -32.64
CA LYS A 271 8.79 21.80 -32.88
C LYS A 271 10.21 21.85 -32.33
N LEU A 272 10.43 21.23 -31.17
CA LEU A 272 11.77 21.08 -30.61
C LEU A 272 12.67 20.29 -31.54
N ASP A 273 12.21 19.16 -32.08
CA ASP A 273 12.97 18.34 -33.03
C ASP A 273 13.32 19.10 -34.30
N PHE A 274 12.38 19.90 -34.81
CA PHE A 274 12.66 20.77 -35.95
C PHE A 274 13.73 21.82 -35.64
N GLU A 275 13.69 22.42 -34.46
CA GLU A 275 14.68 23.43 -34.05
C GLU A 275 16.06 22.81 -33.82
N LEU A 276 16.14 21.70 -33.09
CA LEU A 276 17.39 21.00 -32.78
C LEU A 276 18.12 20.43 -34.02
N ASN A 277 17.40 20.21 -35.12
CA ASN A 277 17.98 19.74 -36.38
C ASN A 277 18.53 20.87 -37.27
N LYS A 278 18.43 22.13 -36.86
CA LYS A 278 19.01 23.25 -37.61
C LYS A 278 20.51 23.37 -37.37
N LEU A 279 21.22 23.90 -38.37
CA LEU A 279 22.64 24.25 -38.25
C LEU A 279 22.88 25.37 -37.22
N GLU A 280 21.96 26.34 -37.16
CA GLU A 280 21.98 27.43 -36.19
C GLU A 280 20.65 27.43 -35.41
N LEU A 281 20.77 27.32 -34.09
CA LEU A 281 19.62 27.26 -33.19
C LEU A 281 19.09 28.66 -32.89
N ASN A 282 17.77 28.82 -32.89
CA ASN A 282 17.12 30.05 -32.47
C ASN A 282 16.81 30.00 -30.96
N LEU A 283 17.61 30.72 -30.16
CA LEU A 283 17.43 30.81 -28.70
C LEU A 283 16.03 31.27 -28.29
N SER A 284 15.43 32.23 -29.00
CA SER A 284 14.08 32.71 -28.70
C SER A 284 13.01 31.62 -28.90
N THR A 285 13.17 30.79 -29.93
CA THR A 285 12.31 29.62 -30.15
C THR A 285 12.48 28.59 -29.05
N LEU A 286 13.72 28.27 -28.67
CA LEU A 286 14.03 27.32 -27.60
C LEU A 286 13.44 27.79 -26.25
N GLU A 287 13.57 29.08 -25.92
CA GLU A 287 12.98 29.70 -24.73
C GLU A 287 11.44 29.57 -24.71
N LYS A 288 10.80 29.77 -25.87
CA LYS A 288 9.34 29.60 -25.99
C LYS A 288 8.92 28.14 -25.78
N ILE A 289 9.68 27.20 -26.33
CA ILE A 289 9.44 25.76 -26.15
C ILE A 289 9.64 25.38 -24.68
N LYS A 290 10.73 25.84 -24.03
CA LYS A 290 11.00 25.66 -22.59
C LYS A 290 9.79 26.06 -21.77
N LYS A 291 9.30 27.28 -21.95
CA LYS A 291 8.12 27.80 -21.24
C LYS A 291 6.88 26.92 -21.44
N ASN A 292 6.65 26.43 -22.65
CA ASN A 292 5.52 25.54 -22.95
C ASN A 292 5.66 24.18 -22.26
N LEU A 293 6.85 23.56 -22.30
CA LEU A 293 7.11 22.28 -21.65
C LEU A 293 7.00 22.38 -20.12
N LEU A 294 7.50 23.46 -19.49
CA LEU A 294 7.34 23.70 -18.05
C LEU A 294 5.87 23.89 -17.65
N LYS A 295 5.09 24.58 -18.50
CA LYS A 295 3.64 24.67 -18.33
C LYS A 295 2.97 23.30 -18.42
N PHE A 296 3.34 22.47 -19.40
CA PHE A 296 2.79 21.12 -19.54
C PHE A 296 3.19 20.23 -18.38
N PHE A 297 4.40 20.38 -17.84
CA PHE A 297 4.83 19.66 -16.64
C PHE A 297 3.95 20.02 -15.43
N SER A 298 3.60 21.30 -15.27
CA SER A 298 2.67 21.76 -14.25
C SER A 298 1.25 21.21 -14.44
N GLU A 299 0.80 21.01 -15.68
CA GLU A 299 -0.46 20.34 -16.00
C GLU A 299 -0.40 18.82 -15.74
N PHE A 300 0.71 18.17 -16.06
CA PHE A 300 0.95 16.74 -15.85
C PHE A 300 0.81 16.36 -14.37
N LYS A 301 1.39 17.16 -13.46
CA LYS A 301 1.26 16.98 -11.99
C LYS A 301 -0.18 17.00 -11.47
N LYS A 302 -1.15 17.48 -12.26
CA LYS A 302 -2.56 17.60 -11.87
C LYS A 302 -3.44 16.48 -12.44
N LEU A 303 -2.88 15.57 -13.25
CA LEU A 303 -3.64 14.49 -13.86
C LEU A 303 -4.04 13.43 -12.80
N LYS A 304 -5.33 13.26 -12.53
CA LYS A 304 -5.82 12.51 -11.36
C LYS A 304 -5.59 10.99 -11.37
N LEU A 305 -5.47 10.36 -12.54
CA LEU A 305 -5.38 8.90 -12.67
C LEU A 305 -3.96 8.36 -12.82
N PHE A 306 -2.97 9.22 -12.80
CA PHE A 306 -1.62 8.89 -13.22
C PHE A 306 -0.71 9.40 -12.12
N ASN A 307 -0.66 8.72 -10.97
CA ASN A 307 -0.05 9.32 -9.80
C ASN A 307 0.97 8.42 -9.08
N GLU A 308 0.81 7.10 -9.01
CA GLU A 308 1.76 6.29 -8.24
C GLU A 308 3.14 6.23 -8.91
N LEU A 309 3.20 5.82 -10.17
CA LEU A 309 4.46 5.73 -10.92
C LEU A 309 4.93 7.10 -11.41
N THR A 310 3.99 7.94 -11.85
CA THR A 310 4.30 9.28 -12.32
C THR A 310 4.82 10.20 -11.21
N GLN A 311 4.54 9.94 -9.93
CA GLN A 311 5.10 10.70 -8.81
C GLN A 311 6.60 10.58 -8.74
N ALA A 312 7.12 9.35 -8.80
CA ALA A 312 8.56 9.12 -8.84
C ALA A 312 9.18 9.79 -10.07
N ILE A 313 8.53 9.64 -11.23
CA ILE A 313 9.02 10.16 -12.52
C ILE A 313 9.04 11.69 -12.53
N TYR A 314 7.98 12.35 -12.05
CA TYR A 314 7.97 13.81 -12.01
C TYR A 314 8.92 14.35 -10.94
N TYR A 315 9.10 13.67 -9.80
CA TYR A 315 10.03 14.14 -8.76
C TYR A 315 11.44 14.24 -9.32
N HIS A 316 11.89 13.22 -10.06
CA HIS A 316 13.18 13.26 -10.73
C HIS A 316 13.29 14.45 -11.71
N ASN A 317 12.26 14.70 -12.52
CA ASN A 317 12.26 15.84 -13.43
C ASN A 317 12.20 17.20 -12.72
N GLU A 318 11.50 17.27 -11.59
CA GLU A 318 11.42 18.47 -10.78
C GLU A 318 12.81 18.85 -10.23
N CYS A 319 13.63 17.87 -9.84
CA CYS A 319 15.03 18.10 -9.50
C CYS A 319 15.85 18.62 -10.69
N GLU A 320 15.67 18.06 -11.89
CA GLU A 320 16.37 18.51 -13.11
C GLU A 320 15.96 19.92 -13.53
N ILE A 321 14.66 20.24 -13.45
CA ILE A 321 14.12 21.58 -13.69
C ILE A 321 14.71 22.56 -12.67
N MET A 322 14.68 22.21 -11.38
CA MET A 322 15.22 23.06 -10.32
C MET A 322 16.70 23.33 -10.52
N TYR A 323 17.49 22.30 -10.86
CA TYR A 323 18.92 22.45 -11.14
C TYR A 323 19.20 23.45 -12.28
N TYR A 324 18.40 23.41 -13.34
CA TYR A 324 18.53 24.36 -14.44
C TYR A 324 18.09 25.78 -14.05
N GLU A 325 16.94 25.92 -13.36
CA GLU A 325 16.36 27.22 -12.99
C GLU A 325 17.21 28.02 -11.99
N VAL A 326 18.07 27.37 -11.19
CA VAL A 326 18.99 28.06 -10.25
C VAL A 326 20.26 28.58 -10.92
N LEU A 327 20.52 28.22 -12.17
CA LEU A 327 21.64 28.78 -12.93
C LEU A 327 21.38 30.25 -13.26
N ASN A 328 22.45 31.03 -13.42
CA ASN A 328 22.32 32.40 -13.94
C ASN A 328 21.94 32.39 -15.44
N ASP A 329 21.39 33.51 -15.93
CA ASP A 329 20.87 33.63 -17.30
C ASP A 329 21.88 33.21 -18.39
N LEU A 330 23.15 33.63 -18.25
CA LEU A 330 24.21 33.27 -19.20
C LEU A 330 24.48 31.76 -19.25
N GLU A 331 24.43 31.09 -18.10
CA GLU A 331 24.61 29.63 -18.03
C GLU A 331 23.34 28.89 -18.48
N GLN A 332 22.15 29.44 -18.25
CA GLN A 332 20.90 28.90 -18.77
C GLN A 332 20.87 28.93 -20.30
N ASP A 333 21.26 30.05 -20.92
CA ASP A 333 21.33 30.21 -22.37
C ASP A 333 22.29 29.20 -23.00
N LYS A 334 23.47 28.98 -22.39
CA LYS A 334 24.44 27.98 -22.88
C LYS A 334 23.94 26.54 -22.78
N LYS A 335 23.13 26.23 -21.76
CA LYS A 335 22.67 24.87 -21.47
C LYS A 335 21.24 24.58 -21.95
N ILE A 336 20.57 25.53 -22.60
CA ILE A 336 19.16 25.39 -22.96
C ILE A 336 18.92 24.20 -23.90
N GLU A 337 19.85 23.94 -24.82
CA GLU A 337 19.79 22.80 -25.74
C GLU A 337 19.84 21.47 -24.98
N ASP A 338 20.84 21.31 -24.09
CA ASP A 338 21.00 20.13 -23.26
C ASP A 338 19.78 19.91 -22.36
N PHE A 339 19.31 20.99 -21.72
CA PHE A 339 18.12 20.97 -20.88
C PHE A 339 16.90 20.49 -21.66
N LEU A 340 16.61 21.09 -22.82
CA LEU A 340 15.47 20.71 -23.65
C LEU A 340 15.59 19.30 -24.20
N THR A 341 16.80 18.85 -24.52
CA THR A 341 17.08 17.47 -24.95
C THR A 341 16.77 16.47 -23.82
N ASN A 342 17.14 16.80 -22.58
CA ASN A 342 16.80 15.98 -21.41
C ASN A 342 15.30 16.01 -21.11
N GLN A 343 14.65 17.18 -21.19
CA GLN A 343 13.19 17.30 -21.06
C GLN A 343 12.46 16.47 -22.12
N LYS A 344 12.93 16.45 -23.38
CA LYS A 344 12.37 15.61 -24.44
C LYS A 344 12.42 14.13 -24.05
N LYS A 345 13.57 13.63 -23.58
CA LYS A 345 13.72 12.22 -23.13
C LYS A 345 12.73 11.89 -22.02
N TRP A 346 12.62 12.78 -21.02
CA TRP A 346 11.69 12.60 -19.91
C TRP A 346 10.23 12.57 -20.37
N TRP A 347 9.83 13.44 -21.30
CA TRP A 347 8.48 13.43 -21.87
C TRP A 347 8.18 12.16 -22.64
N LEU A 348 9.12 11.67 -23.46
CA LEU A 348 8.95 10.42 -24.20
C LEU A 348 8.74 9.24 -23.25
N GLN A 349 9.56 9.12 -22.21
CA GLN A 349 9.39 8.12 -21.15
C GLN A 349 8.02 8.26 -20.48
N SER A 350 7.62 9.48 -20.12
CA SER A 350 6.33 9.75 -19.49
C SER A 350 5.14 9.33 -20.37
N PHE A 351 5.24 9.51 -21.69
CA PHE A 351 4.20 9.06 -22.62
C PHE A 351 4.08 7.54 -22.68
N GLU A 352 5.18 6.80 -22.60
CA GLU A 352 5.13 5.33 -22.57
C GLU A 352 4.31 4.82 -21.38
N TYR A 353 4.53 5.40 -20.19
CA TYR A 353 3.73 5.08 -19.00
C TYR A 353 2.25 5.42 -19.18
N LEU A 354 1.94 6.63 -19.63
CA LEU A 354 0.55 7.06 -19.84
C LEU A 354 -0.15 6.18 -20.90
N ASN A 355 0.52 5.87 -22.00
CA ASN A 355 -0.02 5.02 -23.07
C ASN A 355 -0.28 3.59 -22.59
N THR A 356 0.67 3.00 -21.86
CA THR A 356 0.53 1.65 -21.31
C THR A 356 -0.66 1.58 -20.37
N GLN A 357 -0.81 2.55 -19.48
CA GLN A 357 -1.96 2.61 -18.58
C GLN A 357 -3.27 2.80 -19.34
N ASN A 358 -3.30 3.69 -20.34
CA ASN A 358 -4.48 3.90 -21.19
C ASN A 358 -4.88 2.60 -21.90
N GLN A 359 -3.92 1.83 -22.41
CA GLN A 359 -4.16 0.54 -23.05
C GLN A 359 -4.74 -0.48 -22.06
N ILE A 360 -4.14 -0.64 -20.89
CA ILE A 360 -4.63 -1.56 -19.84
C ILE A 360 -6.08 -1.20 -19.43
N ILE A 361 -6.37 0.09 -19.25
CA ILE A 361 -7.73 0.55 -18.93
C ILE A 361 -8.70 0.20 -20.07
N LYS A 362 -8.33 0.48 -21.33
CA LYS A 362 -9.17 0.16 -22.49
C LYS A 362 -9.44 -1.34 -22.62
N GLU A 363 -8.42 -2.17 -22.43
CA GLU A 363 -8.55 -3.63 -22.45
C GLU A 363 -9.46 -4.13 -21.33
N THR A 364 -9.29 -3.60 -20.12
CA THR A 364 -10.14 -3.91 -18.97
C THR A 364 -11.59 -3.54 -19.23
N LEU A 365 -11.85 -2.35 -19.79
CA LEU A 365 -13.19 -1.89 -20.16
C LEU A 365 -13.84 -2.72 -21.28
N LYS A 366 -13.05 -3.36 -22.15
CA LYS A 366 -13.56 -4.31 -23.15
C LYS A 366 -13.89 -5.67 -22.54
N LYS A 367 -13.10 -6.10 -21.55
CA LYS A 367 -13.25 -7.39 -20.89
C LYS A 367 -14.49 -7.44 -20.00
N TYR A 368 -14.71 -6.42 -19.17
CA TYR A 368 -15.80 -6.40 -18.20
C TYR A 368 -17.01 -5.59 -18.70
N LYS A 369 -18.15 -6.26 -18.88
CA LYS A 369 -19.42 -5.69 -19.34
C LYS A 369 -20.44 -5.65 -18.19
N ASN A 370 -21.49 -4.86 -18.37
CA ASN A 370 -22.56 -4.74 -17.36
C ASN A 370 -23.26 -6.06 -17.04
N ASP A 371 -23.20 -7.04 -17.96
CA ASP A 371 -23.81 -8.35 -17.78
C ASP A 371 -23.00 -9.25 -16.81
N ASP A 372 -21.78 -8.83 -16.45
CA ASP A 372 -20.92 -9.50 -15.45
C ASP A 372 -21.32 -9.15 -14.00
N ILE A 373 -22.40 -8.37 -13.80
CA ILE A 373 -22.93 -7.87 -12.51
C ILE A 373 -24.45 -8.13 -12.43
#